data_AF-A0A7X7N484-F1
#
_entry.id   AF-A0A7X7N484-F1
#
_cell.length_a   1.000
_cell.length_b   1.000
_cell.length_c   1.000
_cell.angle_alpha   90.00
_cell.angle_beta   90.00
_cell.angle_gamma   90.00
#
_symmetry.space_group_name_H-M   'P 1'
#
loop_
_entity.id
_entity.type
_entity.pdbx_description
1 polymer ?
#
loop_
_entity_poly.entity_id
_entity_poly.type
_entity_poly.pdbx_seq_one_letter_code
_entity_poly.pdbx_strand_id
1 'polypeptide(L)'
;MVKMNEIKKKGFTILELVIAIFLLAVVIGTALLIMASNLNVIDKSNDIVVANALIQHTVEDIYNIEYPPVYYDRQDDFGDRPLDEDDNDLYKEPEDIDLLTDGDDHMPADFPDEIKNKYILKKYDFRYDDNDLLTDATDGDTDKTVKHRIDIYVLRKSDKAVLLEEHILISRDGL
;
A
#
# COMPACT_ATOMS: atom_id res chain seq x y z
N MET A 1 3.84 -82.21 8.00
CA MET A 1 3.70 -81.66 9.37
C MET A 1 4.14 -80.21 9.33
N VAL A 2 3.20 -79.28 9.16
CA VAL A 2 3.49 -77.84 9.00
C VAL A 2 3.32 -77.18 10.36
N LYS A 3 4.41 -76.62 10.91
CA LYS A 3 4.34 -75.78 12.12
C LYS A 3 3.74 -74.44 11.72
N MET A 4 2.49 -74.18 12.12
CA MET A 4 1.93 -72.84 12.10
C MET A 4 2.64 -72.02 13.19
N ASN A 5 3.44 -71.03 12.77
CA ASN A 5 3.94 -70.01 13.67
C ASN A 5 2.76 -69.10 14.05
N GLU A 6 2.29 -69.21 15.29
CA GLU A 6 1.34 -68.27 15.86
C GLU A 6 1.99 -66.89 15.98
N ILE A 7 1.49 -65.94 15.18
CA ILE A 7 1.84 -64.52 15.32
C ILE A 7 1.16 -64.02 16.60
N LYS A 8 1.89 -63.92 17.71
CA LYS A 8 1.40 -63.32 18.95
C LYS A 8 1.00 -61.86 18.66
N LYS A 9 -0.31 -61.58 18.64
CA LYS A 9 -0.84 -60.22 18.67
C LYS A 9 -0.50 -59.61 20.04
N LYS A 10 0.54 -58.77 20.10
CA LYS A 10 0.80 -57.95 21.29
C LYS A 10 -0.29 -56.87 21.35
N GLY A 11 -1.09 -56.90 22.42
CA GLY A 11 -2.06 -55.85 22.71
C GLY A 11 -1.32 -54.54 23.06
N PHE A 12 -1.98 -53.42 22.77
CA PHE A 12 -1.44 -52.09 23.01
C PHE A 12 -1.50 -51.78 24.52
N THR A 13 -0.38 -51.36 25.11
CA THR A 13 -0.37 -50.99 26.53
C THR A 13 -0.94 -49.58 26.73
N ILE A 14 -1.51 -49.32 27.92
CA ILE A 14 -2.04 -47.98 28.27
C ILE A 14 -0.94 -46.91 28.15
N LEU A 15 0.31 -47.27 28.51
CA LEU A 15 1.44 -46.35 28.40
C LEU A 15 1.77 -45.99 26.95
N GLU A 16 1.80 -46.98 26.05
CA GLU A 16 2.00 -46.73 24.61
C GLU A 16 0.88 -45.88 24.01
N LEU A 17 -0.36 -46.04 24.49
CA LEU A 17 -1.48 -45.20 24.09
C LEU A 17 -1.33 -43.75 24.52
N VAL A 18 -0.93 -43.51 25.77
CA VAL A 18 -0.70 -42.15 26.27
C VAL A 18 0.43 -41.47 25.49
N ILE A 19 1.53 -42.19 25.24
CA ILE A 19 2.66 -41.67 24.45
C ILE A 19 2.22 -41.38 23.01
N ALA A 20 1.46 -42.29 22.38
CA ALA A 20 0.98 -42.10 21.02
C ALA A 20 0.05 -40.88 20.88
N ILE A 21 -0.88 -40.69 21.82
CA ILE A 21 -1.77 -39.52 21.83
C ILE A 21 -0.98 -38.24 22.05
N PHE A 22 0.01 -38.25 22.96
CA PHE A 22 0.85 -37.08 23.21
C PHE A 22 1.66 -36.70 21.96
N LEU A 23 2.32 -37.67 21.32
CA LEU A 23 3.06 -37.43 20.07
C LEU A 23 2.14 -36.93 18.95
N LEU A 24 0.94 -37.51 18.82
CA LEU A 24 -0.06 -37.07 17.85
C LEU A 24 -0.46 -35.60 18.11
N ALA A 25 -0.70 -35.23 19.37
CA ALA A 25 -1.08 -33.87 19.75
C ALA A 25 0.03 -32.86 19.40
N VAL A 26 1.30 -33.21 19.64
CA VAL A 26 2.45 -32.37 19.27
C VAL A 26 2.52 -32.18 17.75
N VAL A 27 2.38 -33.27 16.98
CA VAL A 27 2.42 -33.21 15.51
C VAL A 27 1.26 -32.39 14.96
N ILE A 28 0.04 -32.62 15.43
CA ILE A 28 -1.14 -31.85 15.00
C ILE A 28 -0.99 -30.37 15.39
N GLY A 29 -0.54 -30.08 16.61
CA GLY A 29 -0.33 -28.71 17.08
C GLY A 29 0.69 -27.95 16.23
N THR A 30 1.83 -28.58 15.93
CA THR A 30 2.84 -27.97 15.05
C THR A 30 2.33 -27.77 13.62
N ALA A 31 1.61 -28.73 13.05
CA ALA A 31 1.03 -28.60 11.71
C ALA A 31 0.01 -27.45 11.63
N LEU A 32 -0.84 -27.29 12.65
CA LEU A 32 -1.80 -26.19 12.73
C LEU A 32 -1.11 -24.83 12.84
N LEU A 33 -0.04 -24.73 13.63
CA LEU A 33 0.73 -23.49 13.76
C LEU A 33 1.37 -23.07 12.42
N ILE A 34 1.95 -24.02 11.69
CA ILE A 34 2.54 -23.75 10.36
C ILE A 34 1.46 -23.27 9.39
N MET A 35 0.29 -23.92 9.37
CA MET A 35 -0.82 -23.50 8.51
C MET A 35 -1.33 -22.10 8.87
N ALA A 36 -1.50 -21.79 10.16
CA ALA A 36 -1.91 -20.46 10.61
C ALA A 36 -0.90 -19.38 10.20
N SER A 37 0.40 -19.67 10.32
CA SER A 37 1.47 -18.77 9.87
C SER A 37 1.40 -18.54 8.36
N ASN A 38 1.21 -19.60 7.57
CA ASN A 38 1.16 -19.48 6.11
C ASN A 38 -0.07 -18.70 5.64
N LEU A 39 -1.24 -18.90 6.26
CA LEU A 39 -2.45 -18.14 5.94
C LEU A 39 -2.25 -16.63 6.18
N ASN A 40 -1.67 -16.26 7.32
CA ASN A 40 -1.38 -14.85 7.62
C ASN A 40 -0.39 -14.22 6.62
N VAL A 41 0.60 -14.98 6.15
CA VAL A 41 1.53 -14.51 5.12
C VAL A 41 0.82 -14.34 3.78
N ILE A 42 -0.08 -15.25 3.41
CA ILE A 42 -0.87 -15.16 2.18
C ILE A 42 -1.79 -13.94 2.22
N ASP A 43 -2.47 -13.70 3.33
CA ASP A 43 -3.36 -12.54 3.47
C ASP A 43 -2.59 -11.22 3.30
N LYS A 44 -1.44 -11.09 3.97
CA LYS A 44 -0.55 -9.93 3.79
C LYS A 44 -0.03 -9.81 2.37
N SER A 45 0.35 -10.92 1.74
CA SER A 45 0.82 -10.91 0.35
C SER A 45 -0.27 -10.44 -0.61
N ASN A 46 -1.52 -10.84 -0.38
CA ASN A 46 -2.64 -10.42 -1.21
C ASN A 46 -2.90 -8.91 -1.07
N ASP A 47 -2.85 -8.39 0.16
CA ASP A 47 -3.01 -6.97 0.42
C ASP A 47 -1.94 -6.13 -0.30
N ILE A 48 -0.68 -6.57 -0.29
CA ILE A 48 0.42 -5.89 -0.98
C ILE A 48 0.27 -5.97 -2.50
N VAL A 49 -0.18 -7.11 -3.05
CA VAL A 49 -0.42 -7.23 -4.50
C VAL A 49 -1.51 -6.27 -4.95
N VAL A 50 -2.61 -6.18 -4.21
CA VAL A 50 -3.71 -5.26 -4.53
C VAL A 50 -3.27 -3.80 -4.36
N ALA A 51 -2.53 -3.47 -3.29
CA ALA A 51 -2.01 -2.14 -3.09
C ALA A 51 -1.07 -1.70 -4.21
N ASN A 52 -0.17 -2.58 -4.66
CA ASN A 52 0.69 -2.31 -5.81
C ASN A 52 -0.10 -2.06 -7.09
N ALA A 53 -1.14 -2.86 -7.36
CA ALA A 53 -1.97 -2.67 -8.55
C ALA A 53 -2.71 -1.33 -8.52
N LEU A 54 -3.21 -0.91 -7.36
CA LEU A 54 -3.87 0.40 -7.17
C LEU A 54 -2.90 1.56 -7.37
N ILE A 55 -1.71 1.48 -6.78
CA ILE A 55 -0.68 2.50 -6.97
C ILE A 55 -0.28 2.54 -8.44
N GLN A 56 0.09 1.41 -9.05
CA GLN A 56 0.54 1.38 -10.44
C GLN A 56 -0.50 2.00 -11.39
N HIS A 57 -1.78 1.66 -11.24
CA HIS A 57 -2.84 2.27 -12.03
C HIS A 57 -2.86 3.79 -11.87
N THR A 58 -2.81 4.28 -10.62
CA THR A 58 -2.86 5.70 -10.31
C THR A 58 -1.63 6.44 -10.84
N VAL A 59 -0.46 5.80 -10.76
CA VAL A 59 0.80 6.31 -11.30
C VAL A 59 0.75 6.41 -12.83
N GLU A 60 0.18 5.41 -13.50
CA GLU A 60 -0.03 5.46 -14.95
C GLU A 60 -0.97 6.61 -15.34
N ASP A 61 -2.04 6.86 -14.58
CA ASP A 61 -2.93 8.00 -14.79
C ASP A 61 -2.20 9.35 -14.64
N ILE A 62 -1.29 9.45 -13.66
CA ILE A 62 -0.47 10.64 -13.41
C ILE A 62 0.51 10.89 -14.56
N TYR A 63 1.18 9.86 -15.06
CA TYR A 63 2.11 10.00 -16.19
C TYR A 63 1.39 10.31 -17.50
N ASN A 64 0.09 10.09 -17.57
CA ASN A 64 -0.73 10.46 -18.72
C ASN A 64 -1.16 11.95 -18.70
N ILE A 65 -0.79 12.71 -17.65
CA ILE A 65 -0.99 14.17 -17.62
C ILE A 65 -0.04 14.81 -18.63
N GLU A 66 -0.62 15.44 -19.66
CA GLU A 66 0.15 16.18 -20.66
C GLU A 66 0.49 17.59 -20.13
N TYR A 67 1.77 17.86 -19.95
CA TYR A 67 2.25 19.21 -19.63
C TYR A 67 2.62 19.95 -20.92
N PRO A 68 2.15 21.20 -21.11
CA PRO A 68 2.62 22.02 -22.22
C PRO A 68 4.13 22.29 -22.08
N PRO A 69 4.84 22.75 -23.12
CA PRO A 69 6.25 23.12 -23.00
C PRO A 69 6.44 24.28 -22.00
N VAL A 70 7.47 24.22 -21.15
CA VAL A 70 7.86 25.34 -20.27
C VAL A 70 8.61 26.37 -21.11
N TYR A 71 8.20 27.63 -21.00
CA TYR A 71 8.86 28.74 -21.68
C TYR A 71 10.15 29.14 -20.95
N TYR A 72 11.15 29.59 -21.71
CA TYR A 72 12.52 29.89 -21.25
C TYR A 72 12.60 30.89 -20.10
N ASP A 73 11.58 31.75 -19.94
CA ASP A 73 11.46 32.76 -18.88
C ASP A 73 11.24 32.20 -17.47
N ARG A 74 11.05 30.88 -17.32
CA ARG A 74 10.79 30.21 -16.04
C ARG A 74 11.88 29.21 -15.62
N GLN A 75 13.07 29.27 -16.23
CA GLN A 75 14.17 28.32 -15.99
C GLN A 75 15.21 28.79 -14.96
N ASP A 76 15.25 30.07 -14.60
CA ASP A 76 16.37 30.66 -13.85
C ASP A 76 16.24 30.51 -12.31
N ASP A 77 15.04 30.25 -11.78
CA ASP A 77 14.75 30.26 -10.33
C ASP A 77 14.43 28.85 -9.78
N PHE A 78 15.32 27.88 -10.03
CA PHE A 78 15.14 26.53 -9.51
C PHE A 78 15.81 26.33 -8.14
N GLY A 79 15.02 25.93 -7.14
CA GLY A 79 15.54 25.25 -5.94
C GLY A 79 15.42 25.98 -4.61
N ASP A 80 14.78 27.14 -4.55
CA ASP A 80 14.39 27.69 -3.26
C ASP A 80 13.11 27.01 -2.78
N ARG A 81 13.12 26.60 -1.51
CA ARG A 81 11.93 26.12 -0.82
C ARG A 81 11.13 27.37 -0.48
N PRO A 82 9.78 27.37 -0.54
CA PRO A 82 9.02 28.44 0.09
C PRO A 82 9.48 28.56 1.56
N LEU A 83 10.04 29.72 1.91
CA LEU A 83 10.41 30.05 3.27
C LEU A 83 9.13 30.43 3.99
N ASP A 84 8.74 29.61 4.97
CA ASP A 84 7.61 29.91 5.86
C ASP A 84 7.87 31.19 6.65
N GLU A 85 7.13 32.24 6.32
CA GLU A 85 6.93 33.41 7.17
C GLU A 85 5.42 33.62 7.39
N ASP A 86 4.88 32.85 8.33
CA ASP A 86 3.60 33.00 9.03
C ASP A 86 2.27 32.76 8.26
N ASP A 87 1.76 31.53 8.46
CA ASP A 87 0.36 31.06 8.49
C ASP A 87 -0.56 31.29 7.26
N ASN A 88 -0.76 30.20 6.49
CA ASN A 88 -2.09 29.60 6.25
C ASN A 88 -1.93 28.19 5.65
N ASP A 89 -2.18 27.16 6.47
CA ASP A 89 -2.15 25.71 6.20
C ASP A 89 -2.60 25.27 4.80
N LEU A 90 -1.67 25.13 3.85
CA LEU A 90 -1.94 24.47 2.57
C LEU A 90 -0.82 23.51 2.13
N TYR A 91 0.40 23.68 2.65
CA TYR A 91 1.49 22.74 2.44
C TYR A 91 1.62 21.83 3.66
N LYS A 92 1.24 20.55 3.48
CA LYS A 92 1.60 19.48 4.43
C LYS A 92 2.76 18.71 3.84
N GLU A 93 3.84 18.49 4.59
CA GLU A 93 4.82 17.50 4.19
C GLU A 93 4.17 16.11 4.18
N PRO A 94 4.72 15.12 3.46
CA PRO A 94 4.18 13.76 3.47
C PRO A 94 3.96 13.18 4.88
N GLU A 95 4.75 13.64 5.85
CA GLU A 95 4.64 13.26 7.27
C GLU A 95 3.53 13.98 8.05
N ASP A 96 3.06 15.12 7.56
CA ASP A 96 2.03 15.95 8.21
C ASP A 96 0.61 15.68 7.67
N ILE A 97 0.49 14.87 6.60
CA ILE A 97 -0.81 14.49 6.01
C ILE A 97 -1.57 13.59 7.00
N ASP A 98 -2.74 14.04 7.44
CA ASP A 98 -3.66 13.20 8.21
C ASP A 98 -4.54 12.41 7.25
N LEU A 99 -4.16 11.16 7.01
CA LEU A 99 -4.84 10.23 6.10
C LEU A 99 -6.31 9.94 6.47
N LEU A 100 -6.74 10.29 7.69
CA LEU A 100 -8.11 10.08 8.16
C LEU A 100 -9.01 11.29 7.90
N THR A 101 -8.46 12.50 7.99
CA THR A 101 -9.23 13.75 7.87
C THR A 101 -9.02 14.47 6.56
N ASP A 102 -7.85 14.30 5.93
CA ASP A 102 -7.44 15.06 4.77
C ASP A 102 -7.84 14.35 3.48
N GLY A 103 -8.37 15.12 2.53
CA GLY A 103 -8.64 14.68 1.16
C GLY A 103 -9.77 13.65 1.01
N ASP A 104 -10.25 13.51 -0.22
CA ASP A 104 -11.29 12.54 -0.57
C ASP A 104 -10.71 11.18 -0.98
N ASP A 105 -11.54 10.15 -0.96
CA ASP A 105 -11.17 8.83 -1.45
C ASP A 105 -11.08 8.85 -2.99
N HIS A 106 -9.89 8.58 -3.54
CA HIS A 106 -9.60 8.61 -4.98
C HIS A 106 -9.82 7.26 -5.68
N MET A 107 -10.65 6.39 -5.11
CA MET A 107 -10.82 5.01 -5.62
C MET A 107 -11.39 5.02 -7.06
N PRO A 108 -10.69 4.43 -8.05
CA PRO A 108 -11.17 4.44 -9.43
C PRO A 108 -12.49 3.70 -9.62
N ALA A 109 -13.34 4.20 -10.51
CA ALA A 109 -14.71 3.70 -10.69
C ALA A 109 -14.76 2.29 -11.30
N ASP A 110 -13.74 1.90 -12.05
CA ASP A 110 -13.60 0.64 -12.76
C ASP A 110 -13.10 -0.53 -11.88
N PHE A 111 -12.60 -0.24 -10.68
CA PHE A 111 -12.19 -1.30 -9.74
C PHE A 111 -13.40 -2.08 -9.18
N PRO A 112 -13.28 -3.40 -8.94
CA PRO A 112 -14.33 -4.21 -8.35
C PRO A 112 -14.75 -3.72 -6.96
N ASP A 113 -16.06 -3.77 -6.66
CA ASP A 113 -16.61 -3.34 -5.36
C ASP A 113 -15.99 -4.08 -4.17
N GLU A 114 -15.56 -5.33 -4.38
CA GLU A 114 -14.85 -6.12 -3.36
C GLU A 114 -13.55 -5.46 -2.90
N ILE A 115 -12.83 -4.80 -3.81
CA ILE A 115 -11.61 -4.04 -3.52
C ILE A 115 -12.00 -2.70 -2.88
N LYS A 116 -12.97 -1.98 -3.45
CA LYS A 116 -13.45 -0.68 -2.92
C LYS A 116 -13.96 -0.77 -1.48
N ASN A 117 -14.51 -1.92 -1.10
CA ASN A 117 -14.99 -2.17 0.26
C ASN A 117 -13.88 -2.55 1.24
N LYS A 118 -12.70 -2.96 0.77
CA LYS A 118 -11.58 -3.40 1.61
C LYS A 118 -10.45 -2.38 1.71
N TYR A 119 -10.29 -1.51 0.72
CA TYR A 119 -9.18 -0.57 0.64
C TYR A 119 -9.69 0.86 0.46
N ILE A 120 -8.85 1.80 0.86
CA ILE A 120 -9.01 3.23 0.61
C ILE A 120 -7.78 3.66 -0.16
N LEU A 121 -7.99 4.40 -1.25
CA LEU A 121 -6.93 5.06 -1.99
C LEU A 121 -7.05 6.56 -1.70
N LYS A 122 -6.00 7.15 -1.14
CA LYS A 122 -5.86 8.60 -1.02
C LYS A 122 -4.84 9.09 -2.03
N LYS A 123 -5.15 10.21 -2.67
CA LYS A 123 -4.25 10.91 -3.59
C LYS A 123 -4.28 12.39 -3.21
N TYR A 124 -3.10 12.96 -3.02
CA TYR A 124 -2.92 14.38 -2.77
C TYR A 124 -2.10 14.97 -3.91
N ASP A 125 -2.63 15.99 -4.57
CA ASP A 125 -2.05 16.64 -5.75
C ASP A 125 -1.64 18.06 -5.34
N PHE A 126 -0.34 18.34 -5.35
CA PHE A 126 0.25 19.61 -4.97
C PHE A 126 1.01 20.22 -6.15
N ARG A 127 0.55 21.37 -6.65
CA ARG A 127 1.13 22.05 -7.81
C ARG A 127 1.70 23.39 -7.42
N TYR A 128 2.84 23.75 -8.00
CA TYR A 128 3.56 24.98 -7.67
C TYR A 128 3.82 25.78 -8.94
N ASP A 129 3.57 27.09 -8.91
CA ASP A 129 4.12 28.04 -9.89
C ASP A 129 5.35 28.66 -9.23
N ASP A 130 6.53 28.20 -9.64
CA ASP A 130 7.80 28.49 -8.97
C ASP A 130 7.78 28.09 -7.49
N ASN A 131 7.58 29.04 -6.57
CA ASN A 131 7.56 28.84 -5.12
C ASN A 131 6.16 28.94 -4.50
N ASP A 132 5.17 29.39 -5.28
CA ASP A 132 3.81 29.58 -4.79
C ASP A 132 2.98 28.32 -5.03
N LEU A 133 2.45 27.74 -3.95
CA LEU A 133 1.50 26.63 -4.03
C LEU A 133 0.20 27.12 -4.70
N LEU A 134 -0.23 26.41 -5.72
CA LEU A 134 -1.49 26.63 -6.42
C LEU A 134 -2.62 25.96 -5.63
N THR A 135 -3.13 26.67 -4.63
CA THR A 135 -4.08 26.15 -3.61
C THR A 135 -5.41 25.65 -4.15
N ASP A 136 -5.83 26.17 -5.31
CA ASP A 136 -7.05 25.79 -6.02
C ASP A 136 -6.75 25.27 -7.44
N ALA A 137 -5.57 24.66 -7.64
CA ALA A 137 -5.17 24.18 -8.95
C ALA A 137 -6.18 23.19 -9.51
N THR A 138 -6.66 23.49 -10.72
CA THR A 138 -7.47 22.56 -11.51
C THR A 138 -6.60 21.87 -12.55
N ASP A 139 -7.12 20.84 -13.21
CA ASP A 139 -6.44 20.20 -14.35
C ASP A 139 -6.03 21.21 -15.45
N GLY A 140 -6.70 22.36 -15.53
CA GLY A 140 -6.38 23.45 -16.45
C GLY A 140 -5.19 24.33 -16.08
N ASP A 141 -4.69 24.27 -14.83
CA ASP A 141 -3.54 25.07 -14.36
C ASP A 141 -2.19 24.36 -14.57
N THR A 142 -2.20 23.27 -15.36
CA THR A 142 -1.01 22.55 -15.81
C THR A 142 -0.04 23.43 -16.60
N ASP A 143 -0.50 24.55 -17.17
CA ASP A 143 0.32 25.52 -17.88
C ASP A 143 1.29 26.26 -16.96
N LYS A 144 0.80 26.71 -15.80
CA LYS A 144 1.57 27.45 -14.78
C LYS A 144 2.38 26.57 -13.85
N THR A 145 2.01 25.30 -13.73
CA THR A 145 2.65 24.35 -12.80
C THR A 145 4.11 24.11 -13.19
N VAL A 146 5.10 24.65 -12.48
CA VAL A 146 6.53 24.41 -12.72
C VAL A 146 7.00 23.12 -12.04
N LYS A 147 6.46 22.85 -10.85
CA LYS A 147 6.73 21.66 -10.04
C LYS A 147 5.42 21.03 -9.59
N HIS A 148 5.36 19.71 -9.57
CA HIS A 148 4.18 18.96 -9.17
C HIS A 148 4.59 17.79 -8.26
N ARG A 149 4.05 17.74 -7.05
CA ARG A 149 4.18 16.61 -6.11
C ARG A 149 2.84 15.89 -6.01
N ILE A 150 2.87 14.57 -6.12
CA ILE A 150 1.70 13.74 -5.89
C ILE A 150 2.03 12.67 -4.88
N ASP A 151 1.26 12.63 -3.80
CA ASP A 151 1.41 11.66 -2.72
C ASP A 151 0.23 10.68 -2.78
N ILE A 152 0.53 9.39 -2.87
CA ILE A 152 -0.46 8.32 -3.05
C ILE A 152 -0.35 7.37 -1.86
N TYR A 153 -1.47 7.09 -1.21
CA TYR A 153 -1.53 6.16 -0.09
C TYR A 153 -2.62 5.11 -0.31
N VAL A 154 -2.26 3.84 -0.12
CA VAL A 154 -3.24 2.75 -0.06
C VAL A 154 -3.38 2.28 1.37
N LEU A 155 -4.58 2.42 1.91
CA LEU A 155 -4.91 2.02 3.27
C LEU A 155 -5.84 0.81 3.27
N ARG A 156 -5.66 -0.08 4.24
CA ARG A 156 -6.66 -1.11 4.54
C ARG A 156 -7.82 -0.48 5.31
N LYS A 157 -9.05 -0.68 4.85
CA LYS A 157 -10.24 -0.02 5.44
C LYS A 157 -10.56 -0.47 6.87
N SER A 158 -10.21 -1.71 7.23
CA SER A 158 -10.56 -2.33 8.52
C SER A 158 -9.82 -1.74 9.72
N ASP A 159 -8.54 -1.43 9.56
CA ASP A 159 -7.64 -0.96 10.61
C ASP A 159 -6.94 0.36 10.25
N LYS A 160 -7.18 0.89 9.05
CA LYS A 160 -6.55 2.10 8.52
C LYS A 160 -5.03 1.98 8.43
N ALA A 161 -4.50 0.77 8.39
CA ALA A 161 -3.07 0.57 8.19
C ALA A 161 -2.68 1.00 6.76
N VAL A 162 -1.62 1.80 6.65
CA VAL A 162 -0.97 2.08 5.37
C VAL A 162 -0.32 0.78 4.89
N LEU A 163 -0.75 0.32 3.72
CA LEU A 163 -0.21 -0.88 3.09
C LEU A 163 0.95 -0.55 2.16
N LEU A 164 0.84 0.59 1.46
CA LEU A 164 1.83 1.10 0.53
C LEU A 164 1.62 2.61 0.37
N GLU A 165 2.72 3.31 0.17
CA GLU A 165 2.77 4.74 -0.12
C GLU A 165 3.76 4.96 -1.27
N GLU A 166 3.49 5.96 -2.10
CA GLU A 166 4.34 6.36 -3.22
C GLU A 166 4.31 7.89 -3.35
N HIS A 167 5.49 8.48 -3.59
CA HIS A 167 5.66 9.92 -3.76
C HIS A 167 6.25 10.21 -5.13
N ILE A 168 5.48 10.89 -5.97
CA ILE A 168 5.91 11.27 -7.31
C ILE A 168 6.21 12.75 -7.31
N LEU A 169 7.42 13.09 -7.77
CA LEU A 169 7.81 14.46 -8.05
C LEU A 169 8.03 14.62 -9.54
N ILE A 170 7.28 15.50 -10.18
CA ILE A 170 7.44 15.89 -11.57
C ILE A 170 8.00 17.30 -11.59
N SER A 171 9.19 17.45 -12.17
CA SER A 171 9.80 18.74 -12.48
C SER A 171 9.80 18.95 -13.99
N ARG A 172 9.43 20.14 -14.46
CA ARG A 172 9.36 20.46 -15.90
C ARG A 172 10.60 21.19 -16.43
N ASP A 173 11.65 21.35 -15.64
CA ASP A 173 12.92 22.00 -16.01
C ASP A 173 13.99 21.03 -16.55
N GLY A 174 13.74 19.72 -16.49
CA GLY A 174 14.61 18.69 -17.09
C GLY A 174 15.81 18.29 -16.24
N LEU A 175 15.79 18.53 -14.92
CA LEU A 175 16.78 18.06 -13.95
C LEU A 175 16.22 17.02 -12.97
#